data_AF-A0AAN9SV04-F1
#
_entry.id   AF-A0AAN9SV04-F1
#
_cell.length_a   1.000
_cell.length_b   1.000
_cell.length_c   1.000
_cell.angle_alpha   90.00
_cell.angle_beta   90.00
_cell.angle_gamma   90.00
#
_symmetry.space_group_name_H-M   'P 1'
#
loop_
_entity.id
_entity.type
_entity.pdbx_description
1 polymer ?
#
loop_
_entity_poly.entity_id
_entity_poly.type
_entity_poly.pdbx_seq_one_letter_code
_entity_poly.pdbx_strand_id
1 'polypeptide(L)'
;MRMGYESEEDDGSLNMDYEVECEDVGEHNFVEEGDGVEKTFINSVDDIVNMDLRNLTPDEASNMHFVSLDIAYQFYHWYARSKGFG
;
A
#
# COMPACT_ATOMS: atom_id res chain seq x y z
N MET A 1 31.20 44.58 18.82
CA MET A 1 31.29 43.13 19.14
C MET A 1 30.30 42.40 18.24
N ARG A 2 30.78 41.38 17.53
CA ARG A 2 30.08 40.62 16.49
C ARG A 2 29.39 39.45 17.20
N MET A 3 28.05 39.43 17.23
CA MET A 3 27.30 38.30 17.81
C MET A 3 27.29 37.16 16.79
N GLY A 4 27.74 35.99 17.24
CA GLY A 4 27.85 34.77 16.45
C GLY A 4 26.48 34.16 16.15
N TYR A 5 26.42 33.46 15.03
CA TYR A 5 25.37 32.53 14.66
C TYR A 5 25.66 31.23 15.41
N GLU A 6 24.75 30.82 16.29
CA GLU A 6 24.71 29.45 16.78
C GLU A 6 23.76 28.69 15.85
N SER A 7 24.35 27.77 15.08
CA SER A 7 23.62 26.77 14.30
C SER A 7 23.18 25.69 15.27
N GLU A 8 21.88 25.62 15.55
CA GLU A 8 21.28 24.50 16.24
C GLU A 8 20.95 23.42 15.19
N GLU A 9 21.62 22.29 15.35
CA GLU A 9 21.40 21.05 14.61
C GLU A 9 20.12 20.40 15.18
N ASP A 10 18.96 20.71 14.60
CA ASP A 10 17.70 20.07 14.99
C ASP A 10 17.43 18.89 14.05
N ASP A 11 17.39 17.71 14.67
CA ASP A 11 17.31 16.42 14.04
C ASP A 11 15.94 16.19 13.38
N GLY A 12 15.96 15.55 12.21
CA GLY A 12 14.80 15.37 11.36
C GLY A 12 13.72 14.45 11.94
N SER A 13 12.92 14.96 12.88
CA SER A 13 11.62 14.36 13.20
C SER A 13 10.57 14.90 12.23
N LEU A 14 10.47 14.27 11.06
CA LEU A 14 9.29 14.38 10.20
C LEU A 14 8.10 13.78 10.96
N ASN A 15 7.41 14.61 11.74
CA ASN A 15 6.06 14.31 12.21
C ASN A 15 5.15 14.29 10.97
N MET A 16 5.11 13.15 10.28
CA MET A 16 4.03 12.83 9.36
C MET A 16 2.81 12.50 10.22
N ASP A 17 2.07 13.53 10.60
CA ASP A 17 0.67 13.40 10.96
C ASP A 17 -0.11 13.05 9.67
N TYR A 18 0.00 11.79 9.24
CA TYR A 18 -0.79 11.24 8.16
C TYR A 18 -2.14 10.83 8.74
N GLU A 19 -3.02 11.81 8.92
CA GLU A 19 -4.44 11.57 9.20
C GLU A 19 -5.08 10.98 7.94
N VAL A 20 -4.97 9.66 7.79
CA VAL A 20 -5.84 8.93 6.86
C VAL A 20 -7.20 8.86 7.53
N GLU A 21 -8.10 9.75 7.13
CA GLU A 21 -9.53 9.50 7.30
C GLU A 21 -9.86 8.26 6.46
N CYS A 22 -9.76 7.09 7.08
CA CYS A 22 -10.31 5.86 6.54
C CYS A 22 -11.83 6.04 6.57
N GLU A 23 -12.42 6.47 5.45
CA GLU A 23 -13.85 6.28 5.23
C GLU A 23 -14.13 4.79 5.43
N ASP A 24 -15.05 4.48 6.36
CA ASP A 24 -15.53 3.14 6.65
C ASP A 24 -16.16 2.55 5.38
N VAL A 25 -15.32 1.89 4.55
CA VAL A 25 -15.80 1.09 3.43
C VAL A 25 -16.32 -0.21 4.05
N GLY A 26 -17.55 -0.12 4.57
CA GLY A 26 -18.25 -1.20 5.23
C GLY A 26 -18.11 -2.50 4.45
N GLU A 27 -17.91 -3.59 5.20
CA GLU A 27 -17.84 -5.00 4.80
C GLU A 27 -18.43 -5.28 3.40
N HIS A 28 -17.65 -5.01 2.37
CA HIS A 28 -18.13 -5.07 1.01
C HIS A 28 -17.82 -6.48 0.50
N ASN A 29 -18.77 -7.39 0.75
CA ASN A 29 -18.86 -8.66 0.03
C ASN A 29 -19.14 -8.35 -1.45
N PHE A 30 -18.10 -8.00 -2.20
CA PHE A 30 -18.15 -7.76 -3.64
C PHE A 30 -18.34 -9.11 -4.36
N VAL A 31 -19.57 -9.61 -4.39
CA VAL A 31 -19.99 -10.59 -5.40
C VAL A 31 -20.37 -9.82 -6.66
N GLU A 32 -19.36 -9.39 -7.43
CA GLU A 32 -19.63 -8.98 -8.82
C GLU A 32 -19.75 -10.24 -9.68
N GLU A 33 -20.99 -10.65 -9.96
CA GLU A 33 -21.35 -11.49 -11.10
C GLU A 33 -21.14 -10.68 -12.38
N GLY A 34 -20.07 -10.95 -13.13
CA GLY A 34 -19.86 -10.27 -14.40
C GLY A 34 -18.54 -10.59 -15.10
N ASP A 35 -18.68 -11.35 -16.19
CA ASP A 35 -17.78 -11.42 -17.35
C ASP A 35 -16.35 -11.93 -17.12
N GLY A 36 -16.16 -13.26 -17.13
CA GLY A 36 -15.00 -13.96 -17.74
C GLY A 36 -13.57 -13.64 -17.30
N VAL A 37 -13.32 -12.63 -16.47
CA VAL A 37 -12.00 -12.26 -15.96
C VAL A 37 -11.77 -13.06 -14.69
N GLU A 38 -10.75 -13.92 -14.71
CA GLU A 38 -10.33 -14.67 -13.52
C GLU A 38 -9.94 -13.70 -12.41
N LYS A 39 -10.83 -13.55 -11.42
CA LYS A 39 -10.55 -12.78 -10.21
C LYS A 39 -9.45 -13.48 -9.43
N THR A 40 -8.34 -12.78 -9.20
CA THR A 40 -7.24 -13.27 -8.37
C THR A 40 -7.52 -12.93 -6.91
N PHE A 41 -7.72 -13.94 -6.08
CA PHE A 41 -7.97 -13.80 -4.64
C PHE A 41 -6.66 -13.95 -3.85
N ILE A 42 -6.39 -12.99 -2.99
CA ILE A 42 -5.25 -12.94 -2.09
C ILE A 42 -5.76 -13.14 -0.66
N ASN A 43 -5.51 -14.31 -0.10
CA ASN A 43 -6.02 -14.71 1.21
C ASN A 43 -4.97 -14.57 2.30
N SER A 44 -3.69 -14.49 1.92
CA SER A 44 -2.59 -14.53 2.86
C SER A 44 -1.38 -13.74 2.36
N VAL A 45 -0.47 -13.47 3.29
CA VAL A 45 0.83 -12.86 2.97
C VAL A 45 1.69 -13.82 2.12
N ASP A 46 1.55 -15.14 2.34
CA ASP A 46 2.23 -16.14 1.52
C ASP A 46 1.84 -16.04 0.04
N ASP A 47 0.57 -15.72 -0.27
CA ASP A 47 0.14 -15.51 -1.66
C ASP A 47 0.87 -14.31 -2.29
N ILE A 48 1.06 -13.23 -1.52
CA ILE A 48 1.78 -12.02 -1.95
C ILE A 48 3.26 -12.35 -2.21
N VAL A 49 3.89 -13.09 -1.30
CA VAL A 49 5.33 -13.44 -1.39
C VAL A 49 5.60 -14.36 -2.58
N ASN A 50 4.65 -15.24 -2.92
CA ASN A 50 4.76 -16.13 -4.08
C ASN A 50 4.39 -15.46 -5.41
N MET A 51 3.96 -14.19 -5.39
CA MET A 51 3.53 -13.46 -6.58
C MET A 51 4.68 -12.66 -7.22
N ASP A 52 4.72 -12.60 -8.54
CA ASP A 52 5.69 -11.78 -9.28
C ASP A 52 5.24 -10.32 -9.38
N LEU A 53 5.41 -9.58 -8.28
CA LEU A 53 5.05 -8.17 -8.17
C LEU A 53 5.82 -7.25 -9.12
N ARG A 54 6.95 -7.70 -9.69
CA ARG A 54 7.75 -6.86 -10.61
C ARG A 54 7.11 -6.78 -11.99
N ASN A 55 6.58 -7.90 -12.46
CA ASN A 55 5.94 -7.99 -13.77
C ASN A 55 4.44 -7.68 -13.73
N LEU A 56 3.85 -7.63 -12.54
CA LEU A 56 2.46 -7.26 -12.35
C LEU A 56 2.17 -5.83 -12.87
N THR A 57 1.14 -5.69 -13.68
CA THR A 57 0.68 -4.40 -14.19
C THR A 57 -0.27 -3.70 -13.19
N PRO A 58 -0.41 -2.36 -13.25
CA PRO A 58 -1.36 -1.64 -12.41
C PRO A 58 -2.81 -2.13 -12.59
N ASP A 59 -3.19 -2.51 -13.81
CA ASP A 59 -4.53 -3.00 -14.15
C ASP A 59 -4.81 -4.36 -13.49
N GLU A 60 -3.83 -5.28 -13.53
CA GLU A 60 -3.91 -6.56 -12.83
C GLU A 60 -3.94 -6.37 -11.32
N ALA A 61 -3.13 -5.45 -10.78
CA ALA A 61 -3.11 -5.12 -9.37
C ALA A 61 -4.45 -4.53 -8.87
N SER A 62 -5.16 -3.77 -9.70
CA SER A 62 -6.48 -3.23 -9.35
C SER A 62 -7.60 -4.26 -9.40
N ASN A 63 -7.41 -5.36 -10.13
CA ASN A 63 -8.40 -6.45 -10.25
C ASN A 63 -8.22 -7.55 -9.18
N MET A 64 -7.36 -7.34 -8.18
CA MET A 64 -7.15 -8.28 -7.09
C MET A 64 -8.16 -8.10 -5.97
N HIS A 65 -8.61 -9.23 -5.43
CA HIS A 65 -9.50 -9.27 -4.29
C HIS A 65 -8.75 -9.73 -3.04
N PHE A 66 -8.84 -8.95 -1.97
CA PHE A 66 -8.14 -9.23 -0.72
C PHE A 66 -9.14 -9.69 0.35
N VAL A 67 -8.75 -10.69 1.14
CA VAL A 67 -9.56 -11.19 2.26
C VAL A 67 -9.75 -10.15 3.37
N SER A 68 -8.84 -9.18 3.47
CA SER A 68 -8.89 -8.12 4.46
C SER A 68 -8.10 -6.88 4.01
N LEU A 69 -8.39 -5.74 4.64
CA LEU A 69 -7.68 -4.49 4.43
C LEU A 69 -6.19 -4.59 4.78
N ASP A 70 -5.84 -5.36 5.82
CA ASP A 70 -4.45 -5.58 6.22
C ASP A 70 -3.65 -6.26 5.10
N ILE A 71 -4.22 -7.29 4.49
CA ILE A 71 -3.59 -8.00 3.35
C ILE A 71 -3.49 -7.08 2.13
N ALA A 72 -4.50 -6.25 1.85
CA ALA A 72 -4.45 -5.26 0.78
C ALA A 72 -3.32 -4.25 1.00
N TYR A 73 -3.18 -3.73 2.22
CA TYR A 73 -2.10 -2.81 2.59
C TYR A 73 -0.73 -3.45 2.38
N GLN A 74 -0.53 -4.67 2.89
CA GLN A 74 0.72 -5.41 2.72
C GLN A 74 1.04 -5.60 1.23
N PHE A 75 0.05 -6.00 0.42
CA PHE A 75 0.22 -6.16 -1.02
C PHE A 75 0.71 -4.87 -1.68
N TYR A 76 0.01 -3.74 -1.49
CA TYR A 76 0.39 -2.48 -2.14
C TYR A 76 1.74 -1.93 -1.64
N HIS A 77 2.06 -2.14 -0.37
CA HIS A 77 3.38 -1.79 0.17
C HIS A 77 4.50 -2.57 -0.54
N TRP A 78 4.36 -3.89 -0.69
CA TRP A 78 5.33 -4.73 -1.39
C TRP A 78 5.38 -4.44 -2.90
N TYR A 79 4.23 -4.17 -3.51
CA TYR A 79 4.11 -3.79 -4.92
C TYR A 79 4.81 -2.44 -5.21
N ALA A 80 4.59 -1.40 -4.39
CA ALA A 80 5.28 -0.13 -4.54
C ALA A 80 6.81 -0.32 -4.45
N ARG A 81 7.25 -1.10 -3.46
CA ARG A 81 8.67 -1.41 -3.24
C ARG A 81 9.28 -2.20 -4.40
N SER A 82 8.54 -3.13 -5.03
CA SER A 82 9.03 -3.89 -6.19
C SER A 82 9.24 -3.00 -7.42
N LYS A 83 8.48 -1.90 -7.53
CA LYS A 83 8.57 -0.90 -8.60
C LYS A 83 9.59 0.21 -8.32
N GLY A 84 10.20 0.23 -7.13
CA GLY A 84 11.20 1.23 -6.74
C GLY A 84 10.61 2.51 -6.14
N PHE A 85 9.32 2.51 -5.79
CA PHE A 85 8.73 3.54 -4.95
C PHE A 85 8.94 3.15 -3.48
N GLY A 86 9.70 3.95 -2.74
CA GLY A 86 10.04 3.70 -1.34
C GLY A 86 10.66 4.91 -0.67
#